data_AF-A0A975Y4B9-F1
#
_entry.id   AF-A0A975Y4B9-F1
#
_cell.length_a   1.000
_cell.length_b   1.000
_cell.length_c   1.000
_cell.angle_alpha   90.00
_cell.angle_beta   90.00
_cell.angle_gamma   90.00
#
_symmetry.space_group_name_H-M   'P 1'
#
loop_
_entity.id
_entity.type
_entity.pdbx_description
1 polymer ?
#
loop_
_entity_poly.entity_id
_entity_poly.type
_entity_poly.pdbx_seq_one_letter_code
_entity_poly.pdbx_strand_id
1 'polypeptide(L)'
;MELVNFVLILATIVGVIDKDTIRVTNDEGQTAVVSLACINIPETVPKADRVAATARVKELLPSGTPIVIRTRGITDQKQKLPVGEIFVDNRSVNLRLVEEGQAVVDAVYLDDCDENKTQLLIAEANAKNKRLGLWKYLNPRNSKN
;
A
#
# COMPACT_ATOMS: atom_id res chain seq x y z
N MET A 1 -24.51 -12.44 -0.43
CA MET A 1 -23.20 -12.18 0.22
C MET A 1 -22.22 -13.11 -0.46
N GLU A 2 -21.39 -12.58 -1.35
CA GLU A 2 -20.26 -13.36 -1.85
C GLU A 2 -19.22 -13.46 -0.74
N LEU A 3 -18.66 -14.66 -0.55
CA LEU A 3 -17.53 -14.88 0.33
C LEU A 3 -16.29 -14.34 -0.38
N VAL A 4 -15.78 -13.20 0.06
CA VAL A 4 -14.50 -12.69 -0.42
C VAL A 4 -13.41 -13.62 0.11
N ASN A 5 -12.78 -14.37 -0.78
CA ASN A 5 -11.73 -15.31 -0.40
C ASN A 5 -10.38 -14.58 -0.41
N PHE A 6 -9.89 -14.22 0.77
CA PHE A 6 -8.55 -13.68 0.92
C PHE A 6 -7.53 -14.83 0.99
N VAL A 7 -6.42 -14.66 0.29
CA VAL A 7 -5.26 -15.55 0.35
C VAL A 7 -4.14 -14.83 1.10
N LEU A 8 -3.52 -15.54 2.04
CA LEU A 8 -2.33 -15.08 2.75
C LEU A 8 -1.10 -15.76 2.15
N ILE A 9 -0.13 -14.95 1.74
CA ILE A 9 1.12 -15.42 1.15
C ILE A 9 2.27 -14.96 2.05
N LEU A 10 3.12 -15.90 2.47
CA LEU A 10 4.35 -15.60 3.19
C LEU A 10 5.45 -15.24 2.19
N ALA A 11 6.19 -14.17 2.46
CA ALA A 11 7.31 -13.77 1.62
C ALA A 11 8.35 -12.99 2.43
N THR A 12 9.52 -12.79 1.84
CA THR A 12 10.58 -11.93 2.38
C THR A 12 10.85 -10.77 1.44
N ILE A 13 11.00 -9.56 1.98
CA ILE A 13 11.34 -8.37 1.19
C ILE A 13 12.72 -8.54 0.56
N VAL A 14 12.80 -8.39 -0.76
CA VAL A 14 14.06 -8.22 -1.49
C VAL A 14 14.41 -6.73 -1.55
N GLY A 15 13.42 -5.89 -1.84
CA GLY A 15 13.58 -4.43 -1.82
C GLY A 15 12.37 -3.69 -2.35
N VAL A 16 12.40 -2.36 -2.25
CA VAL A 16 11.36 -1.47 -2.79
C VAL A 16 11.76 -1.02 -4.20
N ILE A 17 10.91 -1.27 -5.19
CA ILE A 17 11.17 -0.93 -6.60
C ILE A 17 10.83 0.53 -6.87
N ASP A 18 9.63 0.96 -6.49
CA ASP A 18 9.12 2.32 -6.70
C ASP A 18 8.23 2.78 -5.53
N LYS A 19 7.25 3.66 -5.80
CA LYS A 19 6.47 4.36 -4.79
C LYS A 19 5.55 3.43 -3.99
N ASP A 20 4.96 2.45 -4.64
CA ASP A 20 3.96 1.54 -4.10
C ASP A 20 4.21 0.09 -4.53
N THR A 21 5.38 -0.21 -5.12
CA THR A 21 5.72 -1.54 -5.58
C THR A 21 7.00 -2.07 -4.91
N ILE A 22 6.91 -3.32 -4.44
CA ILE A 22 7.99 -4.04 -3.77
C ILE A 22 8.36 -5.30 -4.53
N ARG A 23 9.60 -5.75 -4.36
CA ARG A 23 10.06 -7.07 -4.78
C ARG A 23 10.16 -7.96 -3.54
N VAL A 24 9.63 -9.17 -3.67
CA VAL A 24 9.59 -10.18 -2.61
C VAL A 24 10.13 -11.49 -3.12
N THR A 25 10.50 -12.39 -2.23
CA THR A 25 10.87 -13.78 -2.52
C THR A 25 10.08 -14.74 -1.65
N ASN A 26 9.74 -15.91 -2.18
CA ASN A 26 9.28 -17.04 -1.37
C ASN A 26 10.47 -17.86 -0.82
N ASP A 27 10.16 -18.92 -0.06
CA ASP A 27 11.15 -19.81 0.56
C ASP A 27 11.94 -20.65 -0.48
N GLU A 28 11.43 -20.76 -1.71
CA GLU A 28 12.10 -21.42 -2.83
C GLU A 28 13.07 -20.49 -3.58
N GLY A 29 13.20 -19.22 -3.14
CA GLY A 29 14.04 -18.21 -3.81
C GLY A 29 13.43 -17.59 -5.07
N GLN A 30 12.16 -17.89 -5.37
CA GLN A 30 11.45 -17.31 -6.50
C GLN A 30 11.00 -15.90 -6.16
N THR A 31 11.35 -14.94 -7.03
CA THR A 31 11.00 -13.54 -6.82
C THR A 31 9.69 -13.15 -7.50
N ALA A 32 8.92 -12.30 -6.83
CA ALA A 32 7.72 -11.68 -7.37
C ALA A 32 7.74 -10.17 -7.11
N VAL A 33 6.96 -9.43 -7.89
CA VAL A 33 6.79 -7.99 -7.72
C VAL A 33 5.35 -7.73 -7.31
N VAL A 34 5.16 -7.05 -6.18
CA VAL A 34 3.87 -6.86 -5.51
C VAL A 34 3.59 -5.37 -5.38
N SER A 35 2.40 -4.92 -5.78
CA SER A 35 1.95 -3.54 -5.54
C SER A 35 1.09 -3.46 -4.27
N LEU A 36 1.28 -2.41 -3.49
CA LEU A 36 0.56 -2.18 -2.24
C LEU A 36 -0.91 -1.84 -2.55
N ALA A 37 -1.83 -2.69 -2.09
CA ALA A 37 -3.26 -2.55 -2.33
C ALA A 37 -3.87 -1.29 -1.68
N CYS A 38 -4.91 -0.75 -2.33
CA CYS A 38 -5.82 0.29 -1.82
C CYS A 38 -5.17 1.61 -1.41
N ILE A 39 -3.90 1.80 -1.74
CA ILE A 39 -3.17 3.03 -1.47
C ILE A 39 -2.46 3.49 -2.74
N ASN A 40 -2.19 4.79 -2.82
CA ASN A 40 -1.46 5.38 -3.94
C ASN A 40 -0.60 6.54 -3.42
N ILE A 41 0.49 6.82 -4.13
CA ILE A 41 1.26 8.06 -4.01
C ILE A 41 1.03 8.85 -5.32
N PRO A 42 0.14 9.87 -5.31
CA PRO A 42 -0.28 10.55 -6.53
C PRO A 42 0.86 11.31 -7.21
N GLU A 43 0.94 11.28 -8.54
CA GLU A 43 1.94 12.08 -9.28
C GLU A 43 1.72 13.59 -9.17
N THR A 44 0.53 14.01 -8.74
CA THR A 44 0.14 15.41 -8.54
C THR A 44 0.80 16.08 -7.34
N VAL A 45 1.32 15.31 -6.38
CA VAL A 45 2.07 15.85 -5.24
C VAL A 45 3.52 16.17 -5.65
N PRO A 46 4.19 17.14 -5.03
CA PRO A 46 5.56 17.51 -5.41
C PRO A 46 6.53 16.33 -5.35
N LYS A 47 7.53 16.31 -6.25
CA LYS A 47 8.52 15.22 -6.34
C LYS A 47 9.25 14.95 -5.02
N ALA A 48 9.59 16.01 -4.27
CA ALA A 48 10.29 15.87 -2.98
C ALA A 48 9.48 15.05 -1.96
N ASP A 49 8.16 15.29 -1.89
CA ASP A 49 7.26 14.57 -0.99
C ASP A 49 7.03 13.13 -1.44
N ARG A 50 6.97 12.87 -2.76
CA ARG A 50 6.96 11.50 -3.27
C ARG A 50 8.22 10.73 -2.86
N VAL A 51 9.39 11.37 -2.97
CA VAL A 51 10.67 10.77 -2.54
C VAL A 51 10.66 10.50 -1.04
N ALA A 52 10.14 11.40 -0.21
CA ALA A 52 10.01 11.19 1.23
C ALA A 52 9.06 10.03 1.56
N ALA A 53 7.92 9.94 0.87
CA ALA A 53 6.99 8.83 1.02
C ALA A 53 7.62 7.49 0.63
N THR A 54 8.30 7.42 -0.52
CA THR A 54 9.03 6.21 -0.95
C THR A 54 10.17 5.85 0.02
N ALA A 55 10.86 6.84 0.60
CA ALA A 55 11.85 6.59 1.65
C ALA A 55 11.20 5.95 2.86
N ARG A 56 10.00 6.40 3.25
CA ARG A 56 9.26 5.79 4.36
C ARG A 56 8.84 4.35 4.08
N VAL A 57 8.44 4.02 2.85
CA VAL A 57 8.16 2.62 2.45
C VAL A 57 9.42 1.76 2.64
N LYS A 58 10.60 2.26 2.26
CA LYS A 58 11.88 1.55 2.45
C LYS A 58 12.24 1.34 3.92
N GLU A 59 11.93 2.30 4.78
CA GLU A 59 12.15 2.18 6.23
C GLU A 59 11.23 1.13 6.87
N LEU A 60 9.98 1.04 6.41
CA LEU A 60 9.01 0.06 6.91
C LEU A 60 9.24 -1.34 6.35
N LEU A 61 9.85 -1.43 5.16
CA LEU A 61 10.12 -2.67 4.44
C LEU A 61 11.62 -2.81 4.08
N PRO A 62 12.52 -2.92 5.06
CA PRO A 62 13.92 -3.19 4.77
C PRO A 62 14.10 -4.59 4.15
N SER A 63 15.15 -4.76 3.36
CA SER A 63 15.48 -6.07 2.76
C SER A 63 15.70 -7.13 3.86
N GLY A 64 15.21 -8.34 3.61
CA GLY A 64 15.21 -9.43 4.59
C GLY A 64 14.03 -9.42 5.56
N THR A 65 13.13 -8.43 5.50
CA THR A 65 11.95 -8.41 6.38
C THR A 65 10.96 -9.50 5.98
N PRO A 66 10.59 -10.41 6.89
CA PRO A 66 9.50 -11.36 6.65
C PRO A 66 8.16 -10.61 6.68
N ILE A 67 7.31 -10.91 5.70
CA ILE A 67 6.01 -10.27 5.54
C ILE A 67 4.91 -11.29 5.26
N VAL A 68 3.68 -10.87 5.54
CA VAL A 68 2.47 -11.53 5.04
C VAL A 68 1.81 -10.60 4.03
N ILE A 69 1.49 -11.14 2.86
CA ILE A 69 0.73 -10.46 1.82
C ILE A 69 -0.68 -11.00 1.88
N ARG A 70 -1.66 -10.12 2.13
CA ARG A 70 -3.08 -10.45 2.02
C ARG A 70 -3.62 -9.93 0.69
N THR A 71 -4.21 -10.80 -0.11
CA THR A 71 -4.71 -10.47 -1.45
C THR A 71 -6.02 -11.20 -1.74
N ARG A 72 -6.92 -10.61 -2.54
CA ARG A 72 -8.16 -11.27 -3.00
C ARG A 72 -7.89 -12.28 -4.12
N GLY A 73 -7.06 -13.29 -3.85
CA GLY A 73 -6.73 -14.35 -4.80
C GLY A 73 -6.05 -13.90 -6.10
N ILE A 74 -5.31 -14.79 -6.74
CA ILE A 74 -4.79 -14.55 -8.09
C ILE A 74 -5.92 -14.91 -9.04
N THR A 75 -6.79 -13.95 -9.33
CA THR A 75 -7.79 -14.16 -10.39
C THR A 75 -7.06 -14.00 -11.72
N ASP A 76 -6.79 -15.16 -12.32
CA ASP A 76 -6.42 -15.37 -13.72
C ASP A 76 -4.93 -15.45 -14.05
N GLN A 77 -4.62 -16.41 -14.93
CA GLN A 77 -3.30 -16.84 -15.41
C GLN A 77 -2.61 -15.79 -16.30
N LYS A 78 -2.94 -14.51 -16.12
CA LYS A 78 -2.38 -13.37 -16.85
C LYS A 78 -1.71 -12.42 -15.88
N GLN A 79 -0.51 -12.77 -15.42
CA GLN A 79 0.65 -11.89 -15.18
C GLN A 79 0.41 -10.48 -14.58
N LYS A 80 -0.71 -10.21 -13.91
CA LYS A 80 -0.91 -8.98 -13.16
C LYS A 80 -0.10 -9.15 -11.90
N LEU A 81 0.84 -8.23 -11.71
CA LEU A 81 1.64 -8.09 -10.49
C LEU A 81 0.70 -8.30 -9.29
N PRO A 82 1.00 -9.22 -8.35
CA PRO A 82 0.18 -9.40 -7.17
C PRO A 82 -0.09 -8.04 -6.51
N VAL A 83 -1.36 -7.69 -6.34
CA VAL A 83 -1.77 -6.52 -5.55
C VAL A 83 -2.16 -7.04 -4.18
N GLY A 84 -1.60 -6.47 -3.11
CA GLY A 84 -1.86 -6.98 -1.77
C GLY A 84 -1.60 -5.98 -0.65
N GLU A 85 -2.28 -6.20 0.46
CA GLU A 85 -1.99 -5.55 1.72
C GLU A 85 -0.78 -6.22 2.37
N ILE A 86 0.20 -5.42 2.78
CA ILE A 86 1.45 -5.90 3.31
C ILE A 86 1.42 -5.79 4.84
N PHE A 87 1.77 -6.88 5.52
CA PHE A 87 1.85 -6.94 6.96
C PHE A 87 3.25 -7.30 7.43
N VAL A 88 3.75 -6.53 8.39
CA VAL A 88 4.95 -6.84 9.18
C VAL A 88 4.50 -7.03 10.61
N ASP A 89 4.83 -8.16 11.24
CA ASP A 89 4.44 -8.49 12.62
C ASP A 89 2.94 -8.24 12.90
N ASN A 90 2.08 -8.69 11.99
CA ASN A 90 0.62 -8.52 12.03
C ASN A 90 0.13 -7.06 12.04
N ARG A 91 0.96 -6.11 11.58
CA ARG A 91 0.60 -4.70 11.41
C ARG A 91 0.59 -4.33 9.93
N SER A 92 -0.51 -3.73 9.47
CA SER A 92 -0.64 -3.29 8.07
C SER A 92 0.28 -2.10 7.77
N VAL A 93 1.22 -2.32 6.84
CA VAL A 93 2.10 -1.28 6.32
C VAL A 93 1.30 -0.29 5.49
N ASN A 94 0.32 -0.76 4.72
CA ASN A 94 -0.55 0.08 3.91
C ASN A 94 -1.33 1.08 4.79
N LEU A 95 -1.95 0.60 5.87
CA LEU A 95 -2.64 1.45 6.83
C LEU A 95 -1.68 2.45 7.46
N ARG A 96 -0.50 2.00 7.88
CA ARG A 96 0.50 2.86 8.51
C ARG A 96 0.94 4.01 7.61
N LEU A 97 1.14 3.75 6.31
CA LEU A 97 1.49 4.78 5.33
C LEU A 97 0.39 5.84 5.21
N VAL A 98 -0.89 5.43 5.23
CA VAL A 98 -2.03 6.35 5.19
C VAL A 98 -2.14 7.15 6.49
N GLU A 99 -1.97 6.51 7.66
CA GLU A 99 -1.97 7.20 8.97
C GLU A 99 -0.90 8.28 9.07
N GLU A 100 0.29 8.02 8.51
CA GLU A 100 1.41 8.96 8.47
C GLU A 100 1.27 10.01 7.34
N GLY A 101 0.24 9.90 6.50
CA GLY A 101 0.00 10.76 5.35
C GLY A 101 1.01 10.59 4.22
N GLN A 102 1.72 9.45 4.18
CA GLN A 102 2.69 9.09 3.13
C GLN A 102 2.05 8.40 1.92
N ALA A 103 0.78 8.01 2.04
CA ALA A 103 -0.04 7.55 0.93
C ALA A 103 -1.47 8.08 1.09
N VAL A 104 -2.22 8.09 -0.02
CA VAL A 104 -3.67 8.35 -0.05
C VAL A 104 -4.40 7.05 -0.32
N VAL A 105 -5.68 6.99 0.01
CA VAL A 105 -6.54 5.86 -0.31
C VAL A 105 -6.84 5.86 -1.81
N ASP A 106 -6.63 4.72 -2.45
CA ASP A 106 -7.07 4.50 -3.83
C ASP A 106 -8.52 4.02 -3.83
N ALA A 107 -9.46 4.93 -4.05
CA ALA A 107 -10.89 4.65 -4.07
C ALA A 107 -11.30 3.64 -5.16
N VAL A 108 -10.53 3.50 -6.25
CA VAL A 108 -10.84 2.57 -7.34
C VAL A 108 -10.62 1.13 -6.92
N TYR A 109 -9.58 0.89 -6.12
CA TYR A 109 -9.18 -0.46 -5.66
C TYR A 109 -9.46 -0.71 -4.18
N LEU A 110 -10.17 0.21 -3.51
CA LEU A 110 -10.41 0.14 -2.07
C LEU A 110 -11.16 -1.12 -1.62
N ASP A 111 -11.98 -1.69 -2.50
CA ASP A 111 -12.67 -2.94 -2.22
C ASP A 111 -11.66 -4.09 -2.02
N ASP A 112 -10.47 -4.06 -2.64
CA ASP A 112 -9.46 -5.12 -2.48
C ASP A 112 -8.89 -5.22 -1.05
N CYS A 113 -9.26 -4.31 -0.16
CA CYS A 113 -8.89 -4.29 1.26
C CYS A 113 -10.11 -4.29 2.18
N ASP A 114 -11.18 -5.03 1.88
CA ASP A 114 -12.46 -5.00 2.62
C ASP A 114 -12.33 -4.91 4.14
N GLU A 115 -11.45 -5.72 4.75
CA GLU A 115 -11.28 -5.75 6.20
C GLU A 115 -10.68 -4.44 6.76
N ASN A 116 -9.76 -3.81 6.02
CA ASN A 116 -9.10 -2.56 6.42
C ASN A 116 -9.72 -1.33 5.77
N LYS A 117 -10.70 -1.47 4.87
CA LYS A 117 -11.35 -0.38 4.12
C LYS A 117 -11.78 0.77 5.02
N THR A 118 -12.49 0.46 6.10
CA THR A 118 -12.96 1.48 7.06
C THR A 118 -11.80 2.15 7.79
N GLN A 119 -10.78 1.38 8.19
CA GLN A 119 -9.61 1.90 8.90
C GLN A 119 -8.77 2.81 7.99
N LEU A 120 -8.59 2.43 6.72
CA LEU A 120 -7.90 3.23 5.70
C LEU A 120 -8.58 4.59 5.50
N LEU A 121 -9.91 4.60 5.36
CA LEU A 121 -10.68 5.84 5.20
C LEU A 121 -10.60 6.74 6.44
N ILE A 122 -10.67 6.16 7.65
CA ILE A 122 -10.53 6.92 8.91
C ILE A 122 -9.10 7.48 9.03
N ALA A 123 -8.09 6.67 8.73
CA ALA A 123 -6.68 7.09 8.75
C ALA A 123 -6.44 8.25 7.78
N GLU A 124 -6.99 8.17 6.57
CA GLU A 124 -6.87 9.21 5.56
C GLU A 124 -7.51 10.52 6.02
N ALA A 125 -8.74 10.46 6.54
CA ALA A 125 -9.44 11.63 7.07
C ALA A 125 -8.64 12.29 8.20
N ASN A 126 -8.04 11.49 9.09
CA ASN A 126 -7.19 11.98 10.17
C ASN A 126 -5.90 12.64 9.67
N ALA A 127 -5.20 12.00 8.71
CA ALA A 127 -3.99 12.54 8.11
C ALA A 127 -4.26 13.84 7.36
N LYS A 128 -5.39 13.92 6.64
CA LYS A 128 -5.88 15.12 5.96
C LYS A 128 -6.18 16.25 6.93
N ASN A 129 -6.93 15.98 8.00
CA ASN A 129 -7.26 16.99 9.02
C ASN A 129 -6.02 17.56 9.71
N LYS A 130 -5.01 16.72 9.94
CA LYS A 130 -3.73 17.11 10.55
C LYS A 130 -2.70 17.65 9.56
N ARG A 131 -3.01 17.65 8.24
CA ARG A 131 -2.10 18.03 7.15
C ARG A 131 -0.75 17.29 7.23
N LEU A 132 -0.79 15.98 7.40
CA LEU A 132 0.40 15.13 7.47
C LEU A 132 0.90 14.75 6.07
N GLY A 133 2.22 14.61 5.92
CA GLY A 133 2.86 14.16 4.68
C GLY A 133 2.33 14.86 3.41
N LEU A 134 1.80 14.06 2.49
CA LEU A 134 1.23 14.47 1.21
C LEU A 134 0.07 15.48 1.36
N TRP A 135 -0.67 15.43 2.47
CA TRP A 135 -1.82 16.31 2.75
C TRP A 135 -1.44 17.77 3.03
N LYS A 136 -0.15 18.10 3.11
CA LYS A 136 0.32 19.49 3.11
C LYS A 136 0.07 20.18 1.76
N TYR A 137 0.02 19.41 0.68
CA TYR A 137 -0.08 19.90 -0.70
C TYR A 137 -1.39 19.53 -1.38
N LEU A 138 -2.00 18.41 -0.97
CA LEU A 138 -3.32 18.00 -1.41
C LEU A 138 -4.37 18.95 -0.82
N ASN A 139 -4.64 20.02 -1.58
CA ASN A 139 -5.50 21.11 -1.17
C ASN A 139 -6.98 20.68 -1.24
N PRO A 140 -7.82 20.87 -0.21
CA PRO A 140 -9.24 20.53 -0.26
C PRO A 140 -10.07 21.34 -1.27
N ARG A 141 -9.49 22.34 -1.96
CA ARG A 141 -10.21 23.23 -2.89
C ARG A 141 -10.26 22.76 -4.35
N ASN A 142 -9.54 21.72 -4.75
CA ASN A 142 -9.39 21.36 -6.17
C ASN A 142 -9.98 19.98 -6.54
N SER A 143 -11.07 19.53 -5.91
CA SER A 143 -11.86 18.38 -6.39
C SER A 143 -13.12 18.80 -7.15
N LYS A 144 -13.04 19.89 -7.91
CA LYS A 144 -13.99 20.20 -8.97
C LYS A 144 -13.19 20.59 -10.21
N ASN A 145 -13.10 19.65 -11.12
CA ASN A 145 -13.20 19.86 -12.57
C ASN A 145 -13.72 18.57 -13.18
#